data_AF-D9VV83-F1
#
_entry.id   AF-D9VV83-F1
#
_cell.length_a   1.000
_cell.length_b   1.000
_cell.length_c   1.000
_cell.angle_alpha   90.00
_cell.angle_beta   90.00
_cell.angle_gamma   90.00
#
_symmetry.space_group_name_H-M   'P 1'
#
loop_
_entity.id
_entity.type
_entity.pdbx_description
1 polymer ?
#
loop_
_entity_poly.entity_id
_entity_poly.type
_entity_poly.pdbx_seq_one_letter_code
_entity_poly.pdbx_strand_id
1 'polypeptide(L)'
;MTQSPHRSRGAAATAAALLLCTAASASAGCAAPGGLAEGEPVAPVSPQPQPEALWPAWSEDSPRAPGAATGTRQPPPAPLPDAPEVGPGGLAAVDVTAVVKADKRMKLLAGKGVVNAPGRAGTRPPVYLDLTGDGQEEMVVAADTESGRTALTVYAARGKGIVPILFSIGRRMAAESIGRDLLLRTVTDDGSEQVVRYHWDGTRMTVVNDERHYTRAQDPS
;
A
#
# COMPACT_ATOMS: atom_id res chain seq x y z
N MET A 1 -56.43 7.49 55.00
CA MET A 1 -55.16 6.76 54.83
C MET A 1 -54.02 7.76 54.95
N THR A 2 -53.06 7.40 55.79
CA THR A 2 -52.11 8.24 56.53
C THR A 2 -51.03 8.86 55.65
N GLN A 3 -50.90 10.20 55.72
CA GLN A 3 -49.69 10.94 55.36
C GLN A 3 -48.74 10.91 56.57
N SER A 4 -47.52 10.42 56.37
CA SER A 4 -46.40 10.60 57.30
C SER A 4 -45.32 11.45 56.62
N PRO A 5 -44.93 12.60 57.21
CA PRO A 5 -43.78 13.38 56.79
C PRO A 5 -42.56 13.01 57.66
N HIS A 6 -41.38 12.84 57.05
CA HIS A 6 -40.12 12.88 57.79
C HIS A 6 -39.46 14.25 57.61
N ARG A 7 -39.56 15.05 58.66
CA ARG A 7 -38.85 16.31 58.86
C ARG A 7 -37.55 16.02 59.64
N SER A 8 -36.46 16.54 59.10
CA SER A 8 -35.44 17.37 59.76
C SER A 8 -34.40 16.79 60.75
N ARG A 9 -33.14 17.12 60.43
CA ARG A 9 -32.11 17.86 61.23
C ARG A 9 -31.05 17.10 62.05
N GLY A 10 -29.80 17.46 61.74
CA GLY A 10 -28.58 17.44 62.57
C GLY A 10 -27.37 17.67 61.64
N ALA A 11 -26.91 18.89 61.34
CA ALA A 11 -26.20 19.91 62.15
C ALA A 11 -24.72 19.54 62.49
N ALA A 12 -23.81 20.25 61.79
CA ALA A 12 -22.53 20.83 62.25
C ALA A 12 -21.39 19.86 62.65
N ALA A 13 -20.09 20.13 62.52
CA ALA A 13 -19.25 21.30 62.21
C ALA A 13 -17.97 20.74 61.50
N THR A 14 -17.04 21.46 60.87
CA THR A 14 -16.20 22.57 61.36
C THR A 14 -15.47 23.23 60.17
N ALA A 15 -15.27 24.53 60.30
CA ALA A 15 -14.50 25.37 59.38
C ALA A 15 -12.99 25.23 59.58
N ALA A 16 -12.22 25.41 58.49
CA ALA A 16 -10.85 25.90 58.55
C ALA A 16 -10.55 26.69 57.27
N ALA A 17 -10.51 28.02 57.42
CA ALA A 17 -9.95 28.94 56.44
C ALA A 17 -8.49 29.21 56.80
N LEU A 18 -7.60 29.29 55.81
CA LEU A 18 -6.39 30.13 55.86
C LEU A 18 -5.83 30.34 54.45
N LEU A 19 -5.56 31.61 54.17
CA LEU A 19 -5.10 32.20 52.91
C LEU A 19 -3.70 31.71 52.52
N LEU A 20 -3.40 31.76 51.21
CA LEU A 20 -2.10 32.21 50.70
C LEU A 20 -2.25 32.74 49.26
N CYS A 21 -2.01 34.04 49.11
CA CYS A 21 -1.83 34.72 47.84
C CYS A 21 -0.52 34.27 47.19
N THR A 22 -0.57 33.81 45.95
CA THR A 22 0.60 33.70 45.07
C THR A 22 0.29 34.39 43.74
N ALA A 23 0.80 35.62 43.61
CA ALA A 23 1.02 36.26 42.33
C ALA A 23 2.31 35.70 41.72
N ALA A 24 2.25 35.19 40.48
CA ALA A 24 3.43 34.95 39.66
C ALA A 24 3.06 35.00 38.16
N SER A 25 3.41 36.14 37.55
CA SER A 25 3.98 36.31 36.21
C SER A 25 3.37 35.54 35.02
N ALA A 26 2.61 36.27 34.19
CA ALA A 26 2.42 35.91 32.78
C ALA A 26 3.73 36.18 32.02
N SER A 27 4.53 35.14 31.79
CA SER A 27 5.64 35.19 30.84
C SER A 27 5.09 35.03 29.43
N ALA A 28 5.13 36.13 28.66
CA ALA A 28 5.05 36.09 27.22
C ALA A 28 6.26 35.28 26.69
N GLY A 29 6.03 34.04 26.29
CA GLY A 29 6.97 33.27 25.50
C GLY A 29 6.89 33.71 24.04
N CYS A 30 7.70 34.70 23.67
CA CYS A 30 8.11 34.84 22.28
C CYS A 30 8.85 33.55 21.90
N ALA A 31 8.20 32.68 21.11
CA ALA A 31 8.89 31.57 20.47
C ALA A 31 9.87 32.17 19.45
N ALA A 32 11.13 32.32 19.85
CA ALA A 32 12.23 32.47 18.92
C ALA A 32 12.23 31.22 18.01
N PRO A 33 12.51 31.34 16.71
CA PRO A 33 12.66 30.17 15.84
C PRO A 33 13.79 29.31 16.43
N GLY A 34 13.42 28.13 16.93
CA GLY A 34 14.35 27.15 17.46
C GLY A 34 15.22 26.61 16.32
N GLY A 35 16.29 27.35 16.01
CA GLY A 35 17.43 26.80 15.28
C GLY A 35 18.19 25.90 16.24
N LEU A 36 18.41 24.65 15.83
CA LEU A 36 19.24 23.70 16.56
C LEU A 36 20.59 24.35 16.86
N ALA A 37 21.01 24.34 18.13
CA ALA A 37 22.30 24.88 18.50
C ALA A 37 23.40 24.04 17.86
N GLU A 38 24.47 24.70 17.41
CA GLU A 38 25.64 24.03 16.83
C GLU A 38 26.22 23.05 17.87
N GLY A 39 26.13 21.75 17.60
CA GLY A 39 26.59 20.68 18.50
C GLY A 39 25.51 19.89 19.24
N GLU A 40 24.21 20.19 19.06
CA GLU A 40 23.15 19.31 19.56
C GLU A 40 23.11 17.97 18.78
N PRO A 41 22.94 16.82 19.47
CA PRO A 41 22.78 15.54 18.80
C PRO A 41 21.57 15.56 17.87
N VAL A 42 21.81 15.45 16.57
CA VAL A 42 20.73 15.24 15.59
C VAL A 42 20.11 13.89 15.89
N ALA A 43 18.79 13.86 16.09
CA ALA A 43 18.07 12.60 16.24
C ALA A 43 18.36 11.72 15.02
N PRO A 44 18.76 10.45 15.20
CA PRO A 44 19.08 9.58 14.09
C PRO A 44 17.87 9.46 13.17
N VAL A 45 18.08 9.73 11.89
CA VAL A 45 17.02 9.64 10.87
C VAL A 45 16.56 8.18 10.81
N SER A 46 15.26 7.94 10.95
CA SER A 46 14.70 6.61 10.77
C SER A 46 14.96 6.13 9.34
N PRO A 47 15.44 4.89 9.12
CA PRO A 47 15.68 4.38 7.79
C PRO A 47 14.40 4.46 6.96
N GLN A 48 14.50 5.09 5.79
CA GLN A 48 13.38 5.17 4.86
C GLN A 48 13.19 3.83 4.16
N PRO A 49 11.94 3.33 4.01
CA PRO A 49 11.67 2.11 3.27
C PRO A 49 12.28 2.18 1.86
N GLN A 50 13.00 1.13 1.46
CA GLN A 50 13.61 1.02 0.14
C GLN A 50 12.76 0.12 -0.77
N PRO A 51 12.77 0.34 -2.09
CA PRO A 51 12.14 -0.59 -3.03
C PRO A 51 12.75 -2.00 -2.94
N GLU A 52 11.88 -3.00 -2.84
CA GLU A 52 12.23 -4.42 -2.85
C GLU A 52 11.57 -5.12 -4.05
N ALA A 53 12.38 -5.76 -4.89
CA ALA A 53 11.89 -6.43 -6.09
C ALA A 53 11.05 -7.66 -5.73
N LEU A 54 9.82 -7.74 -6.24
CA LEU A 54 8.95 -8.91 -6.05
C LEU A 54 9.48 -10.14 -6.79
N TRP A 55 10.10 -9.90 -7.95
CA TRP A 55 10.76 -10.93 -8.74
C TRP A 55 12.14 -10.43 -9.18
N PRO A 56 13.20 -10.66 -8.40
CA PRO A 56 14.55 -10.15 -8.70
C PRO A 56 15.04 -10.53 -10.11
N ALA A 57 14.74 -11.76 -10.56
CA ALA A 57 15.12 -12.24 -11.90
C ALA A 57 14.46 -11.47 -13.08
N TRP A 58 13.49 -10.59 -12.82
CA TRP A 58 12.83 -9.73 -13.82
C TRP A 58 13.18 -8.24 -13.64
N SER A 59 14.11 -7.90 -12.76
CA SER A 59 14.34 -6.51 -12.29
C SER A 59 15.71 -5.92 -12.64
N GLU A 60 16.58 -6.66 -13.36
CA GLU A 60 18.02 -6.35 -13.44
C GLU A 60 18.40 -5.05 -14.19
N ASP A 61 17.48 -4.39 -14.91
CA ASP A 61 17.80 -3.24 -15.78
C ASP A 61 17.06 -1.93 -15.46
N SER A 62 16.36 -1.82 -14.32
CA SER A 62 15.53 -0.63 -14.03
C SER A 62 16.13 0.29 -12.95
N PRO A 63 16.42 1.58 -13.26
CA PRO A 63 16.83 2.58 -12.27
C PRO A 63 15.82 2.74 -11.12
N ARG A 64 16.26 2.74 -9.86
CA ARG A 64 15.37 2.92 -8.69
C ARG A 64 15.01 4.40 -8.50
N ALA A 65 13.81 4.80 -8.92
CA ALA A 65 13.24 6.13 -8.68
C ALA A 65 11.83 6.05 -8.06
N PRO A 66 11.47 6.91 -7.09
CA PRO A 66 10.09 7.05 -6.59
C PRO A 66 9.27 8.00 -7.48
N GLY A 67 8.24 7.52 -8.18
CA GLY A 67 7.73 8.27 -9.34
C GLY A 67 6.50 9.21 -9.24
N ALA A 68 6.54 10.55 -9.06
CA ALA A 68 5.49 11.63 -8.87
C ALA A 68 3.93 11.48 -9.08
N ALA A 69 3.09 12.09 -8.22
CA ALA A 69 1.64 11.81 -8.01
C ALA A 69 0.60 12.13 -9.12
N THR A 70 -0.28 11.16 -9.44
CA THR A 70 -1.53 11.37 -10.23
C THR A 70 -2.60 10.31 -9.88
N GLY A 71 -3.90 10.57 -10.10
CA GLY A 71 -4.98 9.61 -9.80
C GLY A 71 -6.01 9.50 -10.92
N THR A 72 -6.54 8.29 -11.17
CA THR A 72 -7.66 8.05 -12.10
C THR A 72 -8.77 7.23 -11.44
N ARG A 73 -10.04 7.54 -11.76
CA ARG A 73 -11.23 6.94 -11.11
C ARG A 73 -11.75 5.74 -11.91
N GLN A 74 -11.86 4.58 -11.27
CA GLN A 74 -12.42 3.34 -11.81
C GLN A 74 -13.66 2.88 -11.01
N PRO A 75 -14.58 2.08 -11.57
CA PRO A 75 -15.72 1.52 -10.84
C PRO A 75 -15.27 0.53 -9.75
N PRO A 76 -15.95 0.45 -8.58
CA PRO A 76 -15.57 -0.42 -7.45
C PRO A 76 -15.22 -1.85 -7.86
N PRO A 77 -14.16 -2.47 -7.29
CA PRO A 77 -13.87 -3.87 -7.52
C PRO A 77 -15.03 -4.77 -7.07
N ALA A 78 -15.25 -5.86 -7.79
CA ALA A 78 -16.27 -6.87 -7.46
C ALA A 78 -15.61 -8.25 -7.30
N PRO A 79 -16.18 -9.14 -6.46
CA PRO A 79 -15.68 -10.50 -6.33
C PRO A 79 -15.68 -11.28 -7.65
N LEU A 80 -14.67 -12.13 -7.83
CA LEU A 80 -14.61 -13.08 -8.93
C LEU A 80 -15.66 -14.18 -8.72
N PRO A 81 -16.64 -14.36 -9.62
CA PRO A 81 -17.79 -15.24 -9.39
C PRO A 81 -17.42 -16.72 -9.33
N ASP A 82 -16.39 -17.15 -10.07
CA ASP A 82 -15.98 -18.55 -10.20
C ASP A 82 -14.64 -18.84 -9.50
N ALA A 83 -14.19 -17.93 -8.62
CA ALA A 83 -12.95 -18.12 -7.87
C ALA A 83 -13.16 -19.06 -6.67
N PRO A 84 -12.12 -19.80 -6.24
CA PRO A 84 -12.18 -20.57 -5.01
C PRO A 84 -12.51 -19.66 -3.81
N GLU A 85 -13.25 -20.20 -2.84
CA GLU A 85 -13.49 -19.51 -1.57
C GLU A 85 -12.20 -19.39 -0.76
N VAL A 86 -12.01 -18.24 -0.13
CA VAL A 86 -10.93 -18.02 0.83
C VAL A 86 -11.30 -18.65 2.17
N GLY A 87 -10.45 -19.54 2.66
CA GLY A 87 -10.56 -20.17 3.98
C GLY A 87 -9.69 -19.49 5.04
N PRO A 88 -9.55 -20.10 6.23
CA PRO A 88 -8.76 -19.56 7.33
C PRO A 88 -7.26 -19.35 7.02
N GLY A 89 -6.73 -20.05 6.01
CA GLY A 89 -5.35 -19.88 5.55
C GLY A 89 -5.13 -18.69 4.62
N GLY A 90 -6.16 -17.86 4.39
CA GLY A 90 -6.07 -16.69 3.53
C GLY A 90 -5.81 -17.03 2.06
N LEU A 91 -5.33 -16.04 1.30
CA LEU A 91 -5.02 -16.23 -0.12
C LEU A 91 -3.82 -17.14 -0.37
N ALA A 92 -2.90 -17.29 0.58
CA ALA A 92 -1.76 -18.20 0.44
C ALA A 92 -2.15 -19.68 0.34
N ALA A 93 -3.37 -20.04 0.79
CA ALA A 93 -3.88 -21.40 0.76
C ALA A 93 -4.76 -21.73 -0.46
N VAL A 94 -5.04 -20.76 -1.35
CA VAL A 94 -5.90 -20.98 -2.52
C VAL A 94 -5.10 -21.45 -3.73
N ASP A 95 -5.73 -22.20 -4.64
CA ASP A 95 -5.11 -22.53 -5.92
C ASP A 95 -5.07 -21.29 -6.82
N VAL A 96 -3.88 -20.71 -6.96
CA VAL A 96 -3.61 -19.53 -7.80
C VAL A 96 -4.06 -19.75 -9.25
N THR A 97 -3.92 -20.97 -9.79
CA THR A 97 -4.34 -21.27 -11.16
C THR A 97 -5.85 -21.14 -11.31
N ALA A 98 -6.60 -21.60 -10.31
CA ALA A 98 -8.05 -21.46 -10.27
C ALA A 98 -8.48 -19.98 -10.20
N VAL A 99 -7.78 -19.16 -9.38
CA VAL A 99 -8.04 -17.71 -9.31
C VAL A 99 -7.77 -17.03 -10.65
N VAL A 100 -6.62 -17.29 -11.27
CA VAL A 100 -6.24 -16.72 -12.59
C VAL A 100 -7.23 -17.13 -13.68
N LYS A 101 -7.75 -18.37 -13.63
CA LYS A 101 -8.78 -18.86 -14.56
C LYS A 101 -10.14 -18.18 -14.36
N ALA A 102 -10.46 -17.75 -13.14
CA ALA A 102 -11.69 -17.05 -12.79
C ALA A 102 -11.65 -15.56 -13.17
N ASP A 103 -10.49 -14.90 -13.17
CA ASP A 103 -10.36 -13.52 -13.65
C ASP A 103 -10.38 -13.48 -15.19
N LYS A 104 -11.44 -12.90 -15.76
CA LYS A 104 -11.61 -12.76 -17.22
C LYS A 104 -10.45 -12.04 -17.91
N ARG A 105 -9.76 -11.12 -17.22
CA ARG A 105 -8.60 -10.38 -17.74
C ARG A 105 -7.33 -11.21 -17.75
N MET A 106 -7.25 -12.23 -16.89
CA MET A 106 -6.07 -13.10 -16.75
C MET A 106 -6.28 -14.50 -17.33
N LYS A 107 -7.52 -14.92 -17.58
CA LYS A 107 -7.87 -16.29 -17.99
C LYS A 107 -7.09 -16.80 -19.20
N LEU A 108 -6.80 -15.94 -20.17
CA LEU A 108 -6.03 -16.30 -21.37
C LEU A 108 -4.56 -16.65 -21.05
N LEU A 109 -4.07 -16.28 -19.88
CA LEU A 109 -2.70 -16.48 -19.41
C LEU A 109 -2.57 -17.72 -18.50
N ALA A 110 -3.69 -18.25 -17.99
CA ALA A 110 -3.72 -19.38 -17.05
C ALA A 110 -3.13 -20.70 -17.61
N GLY A 111 -3.14 -20.89 -18.93
CA GLY A 111 -2.77 -22.17 -19.57
C GLY A 111 -1.27 -22.36 -19.81
N LYS A 112 -0.42 -21.38 -19.49
CA LYS A 112 1.01 -21.41 -19.83
C LYS A 112 1.91 -21.95 -18.69
N GLY A 113 1.33 -22.25 -17.53
CA GLY A 113 2.06 -22.77 -16.36
C GLY A 113 2.90 -21.71 -15.66
N VAL A 114 3.63 -22.12 -14.62
CA VAL A 114 4.52 -21.24 -13.84
C VAL A 114 5.93 -21.21 -14.44
N VAL A 115 6.52 -20.03 -14.57
CA VAL A 115 7.89 -19.80 -15.05
C VAL A 115 8.76 -19.21 -13.95
N ASN A 116 9.98 -19.72 -13.79
CA ASN A 116 10.91 -19.30 -12.72
C ASN A 116 12.03 -18.37 -13.22
N ALA A 117 12.00 -17.98 -14.50
CA ALA A 117 12.98 -17.11 -15.11
C ALA A 117 12.34 -16.35 -16.28
N PRO A 118 12.86 -15.15 -16.64
CA PRO A 118 12.38 -14.38 -17.78
C PRO A 118 12.61 -15.11 -19.12
N GLY A 119 12.00 -14.58 -20.18
CA GLY A 119 12.21 -15.03 -21.56
C GLY A 119 11.23 -16.10 -22.06
N ARG A 120 10.27 -16.52 -21.23
CA ARG A 120 9.18 -17.42 -21.63
C ARG A 120 7.84 -16.87 -21.17
N ALA A 121 6.80 -17.12 -21.98
CA ALA A 121 5.43 -16.83 -21.57
C ALA A 121 5.00 -17.79 -20.45
N GLY A 122 4.27 -17.26 -19.47
CA GLY A 122 3.87 -18.00 -18.28
C GLY A 122 3.60 -17.10 -17.10
N THR A 123 3.04 -17.67 -16.04
CA THR A 123 2.78 -16.98 -14.78
C THR A 123 4.05 -17.01 -13.92
N ARG A 124 4.47 -15.87 -13.37
CA ARG A 124 5.57 -15.83 -12.39
C ARG A 124 5.10 -16.49 -11.08
N PRO A 125 6.00 -16.91 -10.18
CA PRO A 125 5.59 -17.40 -8.86
C PRO A 125 4.74 -16.34 -8.15
N PRO A 126 3.60 -16.69 -7.54
CA PRO A 126 2.77 -15.73 -6.83
C PRO A 126 3.53 -15.13 -5.64
N VAL A 127 3.28 -13.87 -5.33
CA VAL A 127 3.86 -13.17 -4.18
C VAL A 127 2.72 -12.73 -3.26
N TYR A 128 2.94 -12.83 -1.95
CA TYR A 128 1.95 -12.51 -0.92
C TYR A 128 2.49 -11.39 -0.04
N LEU A 129 1.73 -10.29 0.12
CA LEU A 129 2.15 -9.07 0.83
C LEU A 129 0.94 -8.40 1.48
N ASP A 130 1.08 -7.88 2.71
CA ASP A 130 0.08 -7.01 3.34
C ASP A 130 0.18 -5.58 2.78
N LEU A 131 -0.51 -5.33 1.66
CA LEU A 131 -0.58 -4.04 0.97
C LEU A 131 -1.72 -3.17 1.51
N THR A 132 -2.75 -3.77 2.09
CA THR A 132 -3.89 -3.04 2.65
C THR A 132 -3.65 -2.58 4.10
N GLY A 133 -2.71 -3.20 4.80
CA GLY A 133 -2.38 -2.93 6.19
C GLY A 133 -3.37 -3.52 7.19
N ASP A 134 -4.20 -4.48 6.76
CA ASP A 134 -5.18 -5.17 7.61
C ASP A 134 -4.63 -6.46 8.24
N GLY A 135 -3.35 -6.78 7.96
CA GLY A 135 -2.67 -7.97 8.45
C GLY A 135 -3.01 -9.24 7.69
N GLN A 136 -3.80 -9.17 6.62
CA GLN A 136 -3.98 -10.23 5.63
C GLN A 136 -3.12 -9.94 4.41
N GLU A 137 -2.49 -10.98 3.86
CA GLU A 137 -1.69 -10.80 2.65
C GLU A 137 -2.57 -10.80 1.39
N GLU A 138 -2.38 -9.79 0.56
CA GLU A 138 -2.84 -9.77 -0.82
C GLU A 138 -1.97 -10.65 -1.71
N MET A 139 -2.59 -11.26 -2.73
CA MET A 139 -1.89 -12.08 -3.72
C MET A 139 -1.58 -11.26 -4.98
N VAL A 140 -0.29 -11.10 -5.28
CA VAL A 140 0.23 -10.45 -6.49
C VAL A 140 0.57 -11.51 -7.52
N VAL A 141 -0.03 -11.40 -8.71
CA VAL A 141 0.20 -12.33 -9.83
C VAL A 141 0.61 -11.55 -11.06
N ALA A 142 1.73 -11.94 -11.67
CA ALA A 142 2.16 -11.47 -12.98
C ALA A 142 2.22 -12.62 -13.98
N ALA A 143 1.79 -12.37 -15.21
CA ALA A 143 1.89 -13.34 -16.30
C ALA A 143 2.45 -12.69 -17.57
N ASP A 144 3.52 -13.28 -18.07
CA ASP A 144 4.26 -12.86 -19.25
C ASP A 144 3.66 -13.50 -20.51
N THR A 145 3.61 -12.72 -21.59
CA THR A 145 3.07 -13.12 -22.90
C THR A 145 4.19 -13.30 -23.90
N GLU A 146 3.91 -14.00 -25.00
CA GLU A 146 4.85 -14.18 -26.12
C GLU A 146 5.22 -12.85 -26.79
N SER A 147 4.36 -11.83 -26.71
CA SER A 147 4.65 -10.49 -27.22
C SER A 147 5.58 -9.66 -26.32
N GLY A 148 6.06 -10.22 -25.20
CA GLY A 148 6.88 -9.50 -24.22
C GLY A 148 6.10 -8.49 -23.37
N ARG A 149 4.77 -8.61 -23.34
CA ARG A 149 3.91 -7.88 -22.38
C ARG A 149 3.70 -8.73 -21.14
N THR A 150 3.53 -8.06 -20.01
CA THR A 150 3.18 -8.66 -18.72
C THR A 150 1.86 -8.08 -18.27
N ALA A 151 0.91 -8.93 -17.91
CA ALA A 151 -0.27 -8.52 -17.16
C ALA A 151 -0.02 -8.79 -15.67
N LEU A 152 -0.30 -7.82 -14.83
CA LEU A 152 -0.20 -7.92 -13.38
C LEU A 152 -1.55 -7.61 -12.74
N THR A 153 -1.90 -8.36 -11.72
CA THR A 153 -3.10 -8.15 -10.91
C THR A 153 -2.79 -8.37 -9.44
N VAL A 154 -3.49 -7.63 -8.58
CA VAL A 154 -3.43 -7.81 -7.13
C VAL A 154 -4.82 -8.22 -6.68
N TYR A 155 -4.90 -9.31 -5.91
CA TYR A 155 -6.14 -9.83 -5.36
C TYR A 155 -6.15 -9.68 -3.85
N ALA A 156 -7.28 -9.24 -3.31
CA ALA A 156 -7.55 -9.18 -1.88
C ALA A 156 -8.68 -10.14 -1.49
N ALA A 157 -8.62 -10.66 -0.27
CA ALA A 157 -9.73 -11.38 0.33
C ALA A 157 -10.78 -10.39 0.88
N ARG A 158 -12.06 -10.64 0.59
CA ARG A 158 -13.20 -9.90 1.15
C ARG A 158 -14.25 -10.90 1.61
N GLY A 159 -14.27 -11.17 2.91
CA GLY A 159 -14.97 -12.33 3.45
C GLY A 159 -14.39 -13.60 2.83
N LYS A 160 -15.23 -14.43 2.22
CA LYS A 160 -14.80 -15.63 1.48
C LYS A 160 -14.47 -15.36 0.00
N GLY A 161 -14.77 -14.17 -0.51
CA GLY A 161 -14.58 -13.82 -1.91
C GLY A 161 -13.18 -13.30 -2.21
N ILE A 162 -12.75 -13.47 -3.46
CA ILE A 162 -11.50 -12.91 -3.99
C ILE A 162 -11.84 -11.74 -4.89
N VAL A 163 -11.26 -10.57 -4.63
CA VAL A 163 -11.55 -9.31 -5.31
C VAL A 163 -10.27 -8.78 -5.96
N PRO A 164 -10.24 -8.49 -7.27
CA PRO A 164 -9.08 -7.86 -7.88
C PRO A 164 -9.04 -6.36 -7.58
N ILE A 165 -8.05 -5.94 -6.81
CA ILE A 165 -7.89 -4.54 -6.37
C ILE A 165 -6.87 -3.75 -7.20
N LEU A 166 -6.16 -4.40 -8.12
CA LEU A 166 -5.33 -3.76 -9.15
C LEU A 166 -5.34 -4.60 -10.43
N PHE A 167 -5.24 -3.95 -11.58
CA PHE A 167 -4.85 -4.61 -12.83
C PHE A 167 -4.03 -3.65 -13.68
N SER A 168 -2.88 -4.10 -14.16
CA SER A 168 -1.98 -3.34 -15.02
C SER A 168 -1.43 -4.24 -16.14
N ILE A 169 -1.09 -3.63 -17.26
CA ILE A 169 -0.43 -4.31 -18.38
C ILE A 169 0.64 -3.41 -18.97
N GLY A 170 1.83 -3.96 -19.19
CA GLY A 170 2.97 -3.19 -19.69
C GLY A 170 4.00 -4.08 -20.37
N ARG A 171 4.99 -3.46 -21.03
CA ARG A 171 6.13 -4.19 -21.60
C ARG A 171 7.26 -4.21 -20.57
N ARG A 172 7.99 -5.33 -20.50
CA ARG A 172 9.13 -5.52 -19.59
C ARG A 172 8.81 -5.06 -18.15
N MET A 173 7.69 -5.56 -17.61
CA MET A 173 7.22 -5.10 -16.31
C MET A 173 8.07 -5.66 -15.17
N ALA A 174 8.67 -4.78 -14.40
CA ALA A 174 9.19 -5.06 -13.06
C ALA A 174 8.20 -4.55 -12.00
N ALA A 175 8.15 -5.24 -10.86
CA ALA A 175 7.30 -4.89 -9.74
C ALA A 175 8.12 -4.90 -8.46
N GLU A 176 7.95 -3.86 -7.64
CA GLU A 176 8.64 -3.66 -6.38
C GLU A 176 7.63 -3.29 -5.28
N SER A 177 7.93 -3.62 -4.02
CA SER A 177 7.21 -3.10 -2.86
C SER A 177 8.01 -1.98 -2.18
N ILE A 178 7.30 -0.99 -1.63
CA ILE A 178 7.86 0.04 -0.75
C ILE A 178 6.93 0.17 0.46
N GLY A 179 7.22 -0.60 1.51
CA GLY A 179 6.26 -0.77 2.60
C GLY A 179 4.96 -1.38 2.08
N ARG A 180 3.85 -0.63 2.16
CA ARG A 180 2.52 -1.06 1.68
C ARG A 180 2.20 -0.65 0.24
N ASP A 181 3.15 -0.02 -0.42
CA ASP A 181 2.95 0.51 -1.76
C ASP A 181 3.53 -0.45 -2.79
N LEU A 182 2.87 -0.53 -3.94
CA LEU A 182 3.35 -1.31 -5.07
C LEU A 182 3.88 -0.37 -6.14
N LEU A 183 5.11 -0.55 -6.58
CA LEU A 183 5.72 0.22 -7.66
C LEU A 183 5.89 -0.67 -8.89
N LEU A 184 5.35 -0.25 -10.02
CA LEU A 184 5.47 -0.92 -11.32
C LEU A 184 6.35 -0.11 -12.25
N ARG A 185 7.33 -0.76 -12.86
CA ARG A 185 8.17 -0.18 -13.90
C ARG A 185 7.87 -0.86 -15.21
N THR A 186 7.67 -0.10 -16.27
CA THR A 186 7.35 -0.61 -17.60
C THR A 186 8.06 0.21 -18.66
N VAL A 187 8.28 -0.38 -19.83
CA VAL A 187 8.75 0.36 -21.01
C VAL A 187 7.55 0.74 -21.87
N THR A 188 7.46 2.01 -22.24
CA THR A 188 6.43 2.53 -23.16
C THR A 188 6.85 2.32 -24.62
N ASP A 189 5.93 2.57 -25.56
CA ASP A 189 6.17 2.29 -26.97
C ASP A 189 7.24 3.20 -27.61
N ASP A 190 7.42 4.41 -27.08
CA ASP A 190 8.49 5.35 -27.44
C ASP A 190 9.85 5.02 -26.78
N GLY A 191 9.94 3.91 -26.06
CA GLY A 191 11.15 3.45 -25.38
C GLY A 191 11.43 4.14 -24.05
N SER A 192 10.59 5.09 -23.61
CA SER A 192 10.71 5.69 -22.29
C SER A 192 10.35 4.69 -21.17
N GLU A 193 10.86 4.90 -19.97
CA GLU A 193 10.44 4.14 -18.80
C GLU A 193 9.25 4.83 -18.13
N GLN A 194 8.23 4.08 -17.76
CA GLN A 194 7.12 4.54 -16.94
C GLN A 194 7.16 3.85 -15.58
N VAL A 195 7.09 4.65 -14.52
CA VAL A 195 7.18 4.22 -13.12
C VAL A 195 5.91 4.63 -12.38
N VAL A 196 5.08 3.66 -12.02
CA VAL A 196 3.78 3.92 -11.37
C VAL A 196 3.75 3.31 -9.98
N ARG A 197 3.58 4.13 -8.94
CA ARG A 197 3.39 3.68 -7.56
C ARG A 197 1.90 3.73 -7.20
N TYR A 198 1.47 2.65 -6.57
CA TYR A 198 0.11 2.44 -6.13
C TYR A 198 0.05 2.34 -4.61
N HIS A 199 -1.01 2.91 -4.04
CA HIS A 199 -1.32 2.79 -2.62
C HIS A 199 -2.79 2.40 -2.45
N TRP A 200 -3.07 1.68 -1.36
CA TRP A 200 -4.42 1.29 -0.99
C TRP A 200 -5.26 2.52 -0.56
N ASP A 201 -6.40 2.76 -1.21
CA ASP A 201 -7.30 3.89 -0.88
C ASP A 201 -8.48 3.51 0.03
N GLY A 202 -8.49 2.29 0.57
CA GLY A 202 -9.63 1.71 1.28
C GLY A 202 -10.58 0.89 0.40
N THR A 203 -10.43 0.94 -0.93
CA THR A 203 -11.26 0.21 -1.91
C THR A 203 -10.43 -0.52 -2.97
N ARG A 204 -9.35 0.08 -3.48
CA ARG A 204 -8.44 -0.49 -4.48
C ARG A 204 -7.01 0.04 -4.31
N MET A 205 -6.08 -0.54 -5.05
CA MET A 205 -4.77 0.08 -5.28
C MET A 205 -4.95 1.23 -6.28
N THR A 206 -4.73 2.46 -5.83
CA THR A 206 -4.84 3.67 -6.66
C THR A 206 -3.47 4.22 -6.97
N VAL A 207 -3.33 4.82 -8.15
CA VAL A 207 -2.12 5.55 -8.48
C VAL A 207 -1.97 6.69 -7.47
N VAL A 208 -0.82 6.72 -6.82
CA VAL A 208 -0.37 7.86 -6.00
C VAL A 208 0.86 8.52 -6.60
N ASN A 209 1.38 7.95 -7.70
CA ASN A 209 2.64 8.31 -8.35
C ASN A 209 2.70 7.68 -9.77
N ASP A 210 2.95 8.43 -10.84
CA ASP A 210 3.16 8.03 -12.24
C ASP A 210 4.21 8.96 -12.91
N GLU A 211 5.43 8.47 -13.08
CA GLU A 211 6.53 9.17 -13.75
C GLU A 211 6.87 8.55 -15.11
N ARG A 212 7.31 9.40 -16.05
CA ARG A 212 7.86 8.97 -17.33
C ARG A 212 9.26 9.52 -17.54
N HIS A 213 10.23 8.63 -17.73
CA HIS A 213 11.64 8.94 -17.92
C HIS A 213 12.01 8.69 -19.38
N TYR A 214 12.32 9.76 -20.11
CA TYR A 214 12.79 9.66 -21.48
C TYR A 214 14.31 9.41 -21.48
N THR A 215 14.77 8.40 -22.21
CA THR A 215 16.20 8.28 -22.49
C THR A 215 16.62 9.50 -23.31
N ARG A 216 17.53 10.32 -22.77
CA ARG A 216 18.10 11.45 -23.54
C ARG A 216 18.74 10.85 -24.79
N ALA A 217 18.29 11.28 -25.97
CA ALA A 217 18.92 10.89 -27.23
C ALA A 217 20.43 11.16 -27.11
N GLN A 218 21.26 10.16 -27.40
CA GLN A 218 22.69 10.40 -27.57
C GLN A 218 22.84 11.39 -28.73
N ASP A 219 23.43 12.56 -28.45
CA ASP A 219 23.77 13.53 -29.49
C ASP A 219 24.63 12.81 -30.54
N PRO A 220 24.27 12.89 -31.84
CA PRO A 220 25.16 12.40 -32.89
C PRO A 220 26.42 13.26 -32.85
N SER A 221 27.56 12.60 -32.65
CA SER A 221 28.90 13.20 -32.71
C SER A 221 29.25 13.69 -34.11
#